data_AF-A0A959QRJ8-F1
#
_entry.id   AF-A0A959QRJ8-F1
#
_cell.length_a   1.000
_cell.length_b   1.000
_cell.length_c   1.000
_cell.angle_alpha   90.00
_cell.angle_beta   90.00
_cell.angle_gamma   90.00
#
_symmetry.space_group_name_H-M   'P 1'
#
loop_
_entity.id
_entity.type
_entity.pdbx_description
1 polymer ?
#
loop_
_entity_poly.entity_id
_entity_poly.type
_entity_poly.pdbx_seq_one_letter_code
_entity_poly.pdbx_strand_id
1 'polypeptide(L)' 'MLHYERFQETIIELAGEEAVKWKHILPAVPLAHRNRFMYTLHKGFSIPVSFDMVMLSQTLADKDYDLFVQQALASKIDIG' A
#
# COMPACT_ATOMS: atom_id res chain seq x y z
N MET A 1 13.85 -7.73 -3.88
CA MET A 1 13.03 -6.61 -4.40
C MET A 1 11.91 -7.20 -5.25
N LEU A 2 10.68 -6.71 -5.14
CA LEU A 2 9.54 -7.26 -5.89
C LEU A 2 9.47 -6.65 -7.29
N HIS A 3 9.62 -7.47 -8.34
CA HIS A 3 9.52 -7.03 -9.74
C HIS A 3 8.10 -6.53 -10.07
N TYR A 4 7.99 -5.67 -11.09
CA TYR A 4 6.75 -4.93 -11.36
C TYR A 4 5.61 -5.86 -11.76
N GLU A 5 5.87 -6.83 -12.64
CA GLU A 5 4.88 -7.81 -13.08
C GLU A 5 4.30 -8.57 -11.90
N ARG A 6 5.17 -9.12 -11.03
CA ARG A 6 4.74 -9.84 -9.84
C ARG A 6 3.97 -8.97 -8.85
N PHE A 7 4.38 -7.71 -8.69
CA PHE A 7 3.68 -6.74 -7.85
C PHE A 7 2.26 -6.47 -8.38
N GLN A 8 2.13 -6.22 -9.68
CA GLN A 8 0.84 -5.97 -10.32
C GLN A 8 -0.07 -7.21 -10.23
N GLU A 9 0.44 -8.40 -10.56
CA GLU A 9 -0.30 -9.66 -10.44
C GLU A 9 -0.86 -9.85 -9.04
N THR A 10 -0.02 -9.68 -8.02
CA THR A 10 -0.42 -9.91 -6.63
C THR A 10 -1.49 -8.91 -6.18
N ILE A 11 -1.44 -7.66 -6.65
CA ILE A 11 -2.49 -6.67 -6.34
C ILE A 11 -3.80 -7.03 -7.03
N ILE A 12 -3.75 -7.48 -8.28
CA ILE A 12 -4.94 -7.92 -9.01
C ILE A 12 -5.59 -9.13 -8.33
N GLU A 13 -4.79 -10.08 -7.87
CA GLU A 13 -5.25 -11.25 -7.12
C GLU A 13 -5.92 -10.85 -5.78
N LEU A 14 -5.34 -9.88 -5.06
CA LEU A 14 -5.84 -9.47 -3.74
C LEU A 14 -7.05 -8.53 -3.79
N ALA A 15 -7.06 -7.56 -4.71
CA ALA A 15 -8.05 -6.48 -4.72
C ALA A 15 -9.11 -6.63 -5.83
N GLY A 16 -9.00 -7.64 -6.70
CA GLY A 16 -10.01 -7.97 -7.70
C GLY A 16 -10.37 -6.80 -8.62
N GLU A 17 -11.66 -6.52 -8.78
CA GLU A 17 -12.15 -5.43 -9.66
C GLU A 17 -11.62 -4.04 -9.26
N GLU A 18 -11.32 -3.82 -7.98
CA GLU A 18 -10.77 -2.56 -7.50
C GLU A 18 -9.35 -2.33 -8.05
N ALA A 19 -8.56 -3.40 -8.21
CA ALA A 19 -7.25 -3.33 -8.86
C ALA A 19 -7.34 -2.85 -10.31
N VAL A 20 -8.40 -3.24 -11.04
CA VAL A 20 -8.58 -2.84 -12.44
C VAL A 20 -8.83 -1.33 -12.55
N LYS A 21 -9.62 -0.75 -11.63
CA LYS A 21 -9.89 0.69 -11.60
C LYS A 21 -8.62 1.50 -11.33
N TRP A 22 -7.80 1.03 -10.38
CA TRP A 22 -6.61 1.73 -9.91
C TRP A 22 -5.31 1.25 -10.55
N LYS A 23 -5.35 0.37 -11.56
CA LYS A 23 -4.14 -0.19 -12.20
C LYS A 23 -3.15 0.87 -12.68
N HIS A 24 -3.66 2.06 -13.05
CA HIS A 24 -2.88 3.17 -13.58
C HIS A 24 -1.94 3.81 -12.55
N ILE A 25 -2.18 3.65 -11.24
CA ILE A 25 -1.31 4.20 -10.19
C ILE A 25 -0.19 3.23 -9.80
N LEU A 26 -0.34 1.93 -10.08
CA LEU A 26 0.62 0.90 -9.67
C LEU A 26 2.04 1.12 -10.24
N PRO A 27 2.22 1.57 -11.50
CA PRO A 27 3.55 1.90 -12.03
C PRO A 27 4.28 3.00 -11.23
N ALA A 28 3.54 3.91 -10.60
CA ALA A 28 4.13 5.02 -9.85
C ALA A 28 4.68 4.60 -8.47
N VAL A 29 4.38 3.38 -8.00
CA VAL A 29 4.91 2.86 -6.73
C VAL A 29 6.41 2.54 -6.90
N PRO A 30 7.31 3.23 -6.18
CA PRO A 30 8.74 3.01 -6.32
C PRO A 30 9.13 1.58 -5.95
N LEU A 31 10.11 1.02 -6.65
CA LEU A 31 10.56 -0.36 -6.47
C LEU A 31 10.92 -0.68 -5.00
N ALA A 32 11.56 0.25 -4.30
CA ALA A 32 11.96 0.11 -2.90
C ALA A 32 10.76 0.04 -1.93
N HIS A 33 9.59 0.53 -2.34
CA HIS A 33 8.41 0.65 -1.48
C HIS A 33 7.24 -0.25 -1.87
N ARG A 34 7.41 -1.13 -2.86
CA ARG A 34 6.36 -2.10 -3.25
C ARG A 34 5.96 -3.02 -2.09
N ASN A 35 6.91 -3.46 -1.27
CA ASN A 35 6.59 -4.27 -0.08
C ASN A 35 5.76 -3.49 0.94
N ARG A 36 6.02 -2.18 1.08
CA ARG A 36 5.26 -1.29 1.97
C ARG A 36 3.83 -1.10 1.47
N PHE A 37 3.65 -0.97 0.16
CA PHE A 37 2.33 -0.93 -0.47
C PHE A 37 1.55 -2.22 -0.23
N MET A 38 2.17 -3.38 -0.45
CA MET A 38 1.54 -4.67 -0.18
C MET A 38 1.19 -4.82 1.30
N TYR A 39 2.05 -4.36 2.19
CA TYR A 39 1.80 -4.38 3.64
C TYR A 39 0.55 -3.58 4.00
N THR A 40 0.42 -2.34 3.54
CA THR A 40 -0.77 -1.51 3.80
C THR A 40 -2.03 -2.10 3.19
N LEU A 41 -1.96 -2.61 1.96
CA LEU A 41 -3.10 -3.25 1.31
C LEU A 41 -3.60 -4.45 2.14
N HIS A 42 -2.71 -5.32 2.64
CA HIS A 42 -3.08 -6.45 3.50
C HIS A 42 -3.68 -6.04 4.85
N LYS A 43 -3.42 -4.82 5.33
CA LYS A 43 -4.05 -4.28 6.54
C LYS A 43 -5.48 -3.79 6.31
N GLY A 44 -6.00 -3.88 5.08
CA GLY A 44 -7.37 -3.51 4.75
C GLY A 44 -7.54 -2.03 4.38
N PHE A 45 -6.45 -1.36 4.00
CA PHE A 45 -6.54 -0.07 3.31
C PHE A 45 -6.88 -0.27 1.84
N SER A 46 -7.54 0.71 1.23
CA SER A 46 -7.80 0.69 -0.22
C SER A 46 -6.50 0.93 -1.00
N ILE A 47 -6.51 0.60 -2.30
CA ILE A 47 -5.38 0.88 -3.21
C ILE A 47 -4.95 2.36 -3.19
N PRO A 48 -5.83 3.36 -3.36
CA PRO A 48 -5.42 4.76 -3.34
C PRO A 48 -4.85 5.18 -1.97
N VAL A 49 -5.45 4.72 -0.86
CA VAL A 49 -4.91 5.04 0.48
C VAL A 49 -3.54 4.39 0.69
N SER A 50 -3.37 3.14 0.25
CA SER A 50 -2.08 2.44 0.32
C SER A 50 -1.01 3.16 -0.50
N PHE A 51 -1.39 3.71 -1.65
CA PHE A 51 -0.51 4.54 -2.48
C PHE A 51 -0.11 5.83 -1.75
N ASP A 52 -1.08 6.59 -1.25
CA ASP A 52 -0.82 7.86 -0.55
C ASP A 52 0.07 7.65 0.67
N MET A 53 -0.20 6.61 1.46
CA MET A 53 0.60 6.24 2.62
C MET A 53 2.06 5.98 2.24
N VAL A 54 2.31 5.24 1.15
CA VAL A 54 3.67 4.99 0.66
C VAL A 54 4.32 6.28 0.16
N MET A 55 3.59 7.12 -0.57
CA MET A 55 4.12 8.35 -1.13
C MET A 55 4.50 9.38 -0.05
N LEU A 56 3.73 9.46 1.03
CA LEU A 56 3.97 10.37 2.16
C LEU A 56 5.09 9.90 3.10
N SER A 57 5.47 8.62 3.05
CA SER A 57 6.36 7.99 4.01
C SER A 57 7.66 7.42 3.41
N GLN A 58 8.03 7.85 2.20
CA GLN A 58 9.21 7.31 1.50
C GLN A 58 10.50 7.45 2.30
N THR A 59 10.62 8.49 3.13
CA THR A 59 11.80 8.76 3.95
C THR A 59 11.78 8.06 5.31
N LEU A 60 10.68 7.43 5.71
CA LEU A 60 10.59 6.72 6.99
C LEU A 60 11.44 5.46 6.96
N ALA A 61 12.08 5.14 8.08
CA ALA A 61 12.66 3.81 8.29
C ALA A 61 11.53 2.76 8.40
N ASP A 62 11.85 1.48 8.20
CA ASP A 62 10.84 0.42 8.19
C ASP A 62 10.06 0.31 9.51
N LYS A 63 10.74 0.51 10.66
CA LYS A 63 10.09 0.50 11.98
C LYS A 63 9.10 1.66 12.14
N ASP A 64 9.47 2.84 11.64
CA ASP A 64 8.62 4.03 11.70
C ASP A 64 7.44 3.93 10.73
N TYR A 65 7.64 3.28 9.58
CA TYR A 65 6.56 2.98 8.66
C TYR A 65 5.54 2.01 9.27
N ASP A 66 5.99 0.95 9.96
CA ASP A 66 5.07 0.05 10.66
C ASP A 66 4.24 0.81 11.70
N LEU A 67 4.89 1.63 12.54
CA LEU A 67 4.21 2.47 13.52
C LEU A 67 3.20 3.42 12.87
N PHE A 68 3.57 4.06 11.76
CA PHE A 68 2.69 4.93 10.97
C PHE A 68 1.43 4.19 10.50
N VAL A 69 1.57 2.96 10.00
CA VAL A 69 0.43 2.13 9.57
C VAL A 69 -0.44 1.74 10.76
N GLN A 70 0.15 1.37 11.90
CA GLN A 70 -0.61 1.02 13.11
C GLN A 70 -1.40 2.21 13.65
N GLN A 71 -0.82 3.41 13.64
CA GLN A 71 -1.53 4.63 14.02
C GLN A 71 -2.69 4.93 13.07
N ALA A 72 -2.50 4.78 11.76
CA ALA A 72 -3.57 4.95 10.78
C ALA A 72 -4.72 3.94 10.99
N LEU A 73 -4.40 2.70 11.39
CA LEU A 73 -5.41 1.68 11.71
C LEU A 73 -6.17 2.01 12.99
N ALA A 74 -5.48 2.46 14.04
CA ALA A 74 -6.11 2.86 15.28
C ALA A 74 -7.10 4.02 15.07
N SER A 75 -6.70 5.04 14.29
CA SER A 75 -7.57 6.17 13.94
C SER A 75 -8.79 5.76 13.11
N LYS A 76 -8.70 4.68 12.31
CA LYS A 76 -9.86 4.14 11.57
C LYS A 76 -10.90 3.52 12.51
N ILE A 77 -10.48 3.01 13.67
CA ILE A 77 -11.36 2.38 14.67
C ILE A 77 -12.07 3.44 15.52
N ASP A 78 -11.39 4.55 15.86
CA ASP A 78 -11.96 5.61 16.70
C ASP A 78 -13.02 6.50 16.00
N ILE A 79 -13.18 6.39 14.68
CA ILE A 79 -14.21 7.10 13.89
C ILE A 79 -15.32 6.12 13.44
N GLY A 80 -15.35 4.91 14.01
CA GLY A 80 -16.35 3.87 13.75
C GLY A 80 -17.57 3.95 14.66
#